data_AF-A0A520AH53-F1
#
_entry.id   AF-A0A520AH53-F1
#
_cell.length_a   1.000
_cell.length_b   1.000
_cell.length_c   1.000
_cell.angle_alpha   90.00
_cell.angle_beta   90.00
_cell.angle_gamma   90.00
#
_symmetry.space_group_name_H-M   'P 1'
#
loop_
_entity.id
_entity.type
_entity.pdbx_description
1 polymer ?
#
loop_
_entity_poly.entity_id
_entity_poly.type
_entity_poly.pdbx_seq_one_letter_code
_entity_poly.pdbx_strand_id
1 'polypeptide(L)'
;MGEELEKSSSQKRLLGKHYRNVWATPVDIKYLDMTAFAGGLSPVELNMEKHNFTLNLLGKDKVQYQFKAINKNPTSLLPTGLQTTFAEDFIQDQLSSAHPFSPLVVPPLAAAAGVYHVNPKLVYVPYSRLLGTYISEIGGQIGYIYKNPSKDLDLPKGKDKPDRIINTEELYKELKKDNHNRVDQKSFLKARLLDLIIGDWDNGESEWKWAAFKNGGAHVYKPIPLN
;
A
#
# COMPACT_ATOMS: atom_id res chain seq x y z
N MET A 1 9.66 3.75 -19.33
CA MET A 1 8.32 4.37 -19.27
C MET A 1 8.26 5.79 -19.85
N GLY A 2 9.35 6.37 -20.36
CA GLY A 2 9.30 7.72 -20.96
C GLY A 2 8.81 7.76 -22.42
N GLU A 3 9.12 6.75 -23.22
CA GLU A 3 8.80 6.74 -24.66
C GLU A 3 7.32 6.42 -24.97
N GLU A 4 6.59 5.83 -24.02
CA GLU A 4 5.21 5.37 -24.21
C GLU A 4 4.17 6.51 -24.04
N LEU A 5 4.60 7.70 -23.60
CA LEU A 5 3.73 8.83 -23.26
C LEU A 5 3.79 9.99 -24.27
N GLU A 6 4.63 9.90 -25.30
CA GLU A 6 4.70 10.91 -26.36
C GLU A 6 3.86 10.51 -27.56
N LYS A 7 2.57 10.88 -27.59
CA LYS A 7 1.90 11.18 -28.87
C LYS A 7 0.63 12.04 -28.79
N SER A 8 0.48 12.82 -29.87
CA SER A 8 -0.60 13.69 -30.37
C SER A 8 -1.12 14.85 -29.50
N SER A 9 -0.79 16.07 -29.94
CA SER A 9 -1.24 17.36 -29.42
C SER A 9 -2.76 17.57 -29.42
N SER A 10 -3.51 16.79 -30.21
CA SER A 10 -4.94 16.98 -30.43
C SER A 10 -5.83 16.27 -29.40
N GLN A 11 -5.33 15.21 -28.75
CA GLN A 11 -6.04 14.49 -27.66
C GLN A 11 -5.91 15.19 -26.29
N LYS A 12 -4.88 16.03 -26.11
CA LYS A 12 -4.58 16.75 -24.85
C LYS A 12 -5.62 17.81 -24.45
N ARG A 13 -6.51 18.24 -25.36
CA ARG A 13 -7.41 19.38 -25.14
C ARG A 13 -8.80 19.01 -24.62
N LEU A 14 -9.19 17.73 -24.70
CA LEU A 14 -10.53 17.28 -24.30
C LEU A 14 -10.57 16.57 -22.92
N LEU A 15 -9.42 16.10 -22.41
CA LEU A 15 -9.37 15.12 -21.30
C LEU A 15 -8.50 15.53 -20.09
N GLY A 16 -8.07 16.80 -20.01
CA GLY A 16 -7.35 17.32 -18.84
C GLY A 16 -5.88 16.87 -18.69
N LYS A 17 -5.10 17.65 -17.93
CA LYS A 17 -3.72 17.33 -17.55
C LYS A 17 -3.74 16.51 -16.25
N HIS A 18 -4.05 15.22 -16.33
CA HIS A 18 -3.86 14.28 -15.21
C HIS A 18 -2.37 14.20 -14.76
N TYR A 19 -2.00 13.29 -13.85
CA TYR A 19 -0.62 13.18 -13.33
C TYR A 19 0.40 12.62 -14.33
N ARG A 20 0.13 12.63 -15.64
CA ARG A 20 1.00 12.07 -16.69
C ARG A 20 2.43 12.62 -16.63
N ASN A 21 2.56 13.92 -16.32
CA ASN A 21 3.85 14.56 -16.10
C ASN A 21 4.59 14.00 -14.88
N VAL A 22 3.89 13.69 -13.79
CA VAL A 22 4.47 13.06 -12.59
C VAL A 22 4.88 11.62 -12.89
N TRP A 23 4.05 10.87 -13.62
CA TRP A 23 4.37 9.50 -14.09
C TRP A 23 5.56 9.46 -15.06
N ALA A 24 5.73 10.49 -15.89
CA ALA A 24 6.84 10.60 -16.84
C ALA A 24 8.14 11.16 -16.21
N THR A 25 8.09 11.67 -14.98
CA THR A 25 9.25 12.27 -14.32
C THR A 25 10.28 11.18 -14.00
N PRO A 26 11.52 11.26 -14.50
CA PRO A 26 12.56 10.32 -14.12
C PRO A 26 12.80 10.37 -12.60
N VAL A 27 12.78 9.21 -11.97
CA VAL A 27 13.03 9.07 -10.53
C VAL A 27 14.06 7.98 -10.28
N ASP A 28 14.97 8.22 -9.34
CA ASP A 28 15.93 7.21 -8.90
C ASP A 28 15.25 6.24 -7.94
N ILE A 29 15.10 4.99 -8.37
CA ILE A 29 14.48 3.92 -7.59
C ILE A 29 15.54 2.90 -7.20
N LYS A 30 15.64 2.63 -5.90
CA LYS A 30 16.52 1.55 -5.41
C LYS A 30 15.89 0.20 -5.71
N TYR A 31 16.70 -0.73 -6.20
CA TYR A 31 16.24 -2.12 -6.29
C TYR A 31 16.12 -2.73 -4.90
N LEU A 32 15.17 -3.65 -4.73
CA LEU A 32 14.98 -4.42 -3.52
C LEU A 32 16.00 -5.57 -3.50
N ASP A 33 17.08 -5.37 -2.75
CA ASP A 33 18.01 -6.46 -2.44
C ASP A 33 17.37 -7.41 -1.42
N MET A 34 16.76 -8.50 -1.91
CA MET A 34 16.12 -9.51 -1.06
C MET A 34 17.11 -10.29 -0.20
N THR A 35 18.41 -10.22 -0.43
CA THR A 35 19.41 -10.89 0.44
C THR A 35 19.81 -10.02 1.62
N ALA A 36 19.82 -8.69 1.43
CA ALA A 36 20.25 -7.73 2.45
C ALA A 36 19.07 -7.12 3.23
N PHE A 37 17.95 -6.82 2.56
CA PHE A 37 16.81 -6.17 3.19
C PHE A 37 16.24 -7.06 4.31
N ALA A 38 16.00 -6.49 5.49
CA ALA A 38 15.51 -7.22 6.67
C ALA A 38 16.33 -8.48 7.04
N GLY A 39 17.63 -8.50 6.70
CA GLY A 39 18.52 -9.65 6.88
C GLY A 39 18.29 -10.80 5.88
N GLY A 40 17.40 -10.59 4.91
CA GLY A 40 16.98 -11.56 3.91
C GLY A 40 15.47 -11.68 3.90
N LEU A 41 14.84 -11.49 2.74
CA LEU A 41 13.41 -11.63 2.51
C LEU A 41 13.10 -12.97 1.85
N SER A 42 12.00 -13.59 2.28
CA SER A 42 11.43 -14.78 1.66
C SER A 42 9.96 -14.53 1.32
N PRO A 43 9.52 -14.77 0.08
CA PRO A 43 8.10 -14.72 -0.27
C PRO A 43 7.29 -15.72 0.55
N VAL A 44 6.11 -15.29 1.00
CA VAL A 44 5.19 -16.10 1.80
C VAL A 44 3.91 -16.37 1.01
N GLU A 45 3.32 -15.31 0.46
CA GLU A 45 2.01 -15.39 -0.18
C GLU A 45 1.84 -14.23 -1.16
N LEU A 46 1.24 -14.51 -2.31
CA LEU A 46 0.82 -13.50 -3.27
C LEU A 46 -0.70 -13.40 -3.29
N ASN A 47 -1.21 -12.23 -2.95
CA ASN A 47 -2.63 -11.92 -3.04
C ASN A 47 -2.89 -11.10 -4.30
N MET A 48 -3.78 -11.61 -5.16
CA MET A 48 -4.17 -11.03 -6.45
C MET A 48 -5.65 -10.67 -6.42
N GLU A 49 -6.01 -9.56 -5.78
CA GLU A 49 -7.39 -9.08 -5.75
C GLU A 49 -7.60 -7.97 -6.77
N LYS A 50 -8.59 -8.13 -7.67
CA LYS A 50 -9.17 -7.06 -8.52
C LYS A 50 -8.16 -6.00 -8.98
N HIS A 51 -7.06 -6.43 -9.61
CA HIS A 51 -6.00 -5.58 -10.18
C HIS A 51 -4.92 -5.05 -9.20
N ASN A 52 -4.91 -5.48 -7.94
CA ASN A 52 -3.85 -5.18 -6.97
C ASN A 52 -3.03 -6.44 -6.66
N PHE A 53 -1.71 -6.36 -6.85
CA PHE A 53 -0.77 -7.40 -6.46
C PHE A 53 -0.14 -7.04 -5.11
N THR A 54 -0.43 -7.83 -4.07
CA THR A 54 0.23 -7.70 -2.77
C THR A 54 1.03 -8.96 -2.49
N LEU A 55 2.36 -8.82 -2.46
CA LEU A 55 3.27 -9.89 -2.06
C LEU A 55 3.61 -9.76 -0.58
N ASN A 56 3.18 -10.74 0.22
CA ASN A 56 3.61 -10.92 1.60
C ASN A 56 4.99 -11.56 1.63
N LEU A 57 5.89 -10.98 2.42
CA LEU A 57 7.28 -11.38 2.58
C LEU A 57 7.59 -11.55 4.06
N LEU A 58 8.48 -12.49 4.39
CA LEU A 58 9.00 -12.67 5.74
C LEU A 58 10.50 -12.35 5.73
N GLY A 59 10.92 -11.41 6.59
CA GLY A 59 12.32 -11.13 6.84
C GLY A 59 12.95 -12.14 7.80
N LYS A 60 14.28 -12.32 7.73
CA LYS A 60 15.03 -13.10 8.73
C LYS A 60 14.99 -12.46 10.13
N ASP A 61 14.65 -11.18 10.19
CA ASP A 61 14.28 -10.46 11.42
C ASP A 61 12.95 -10.94 12.05
N LYS A 62 12.27 -11.91 11.44
CA LYS A 62 10.97 -12.46 11.84
C LYS A 62 9.81 -11.46 11.72
N VAL A 63 9.99 -10.43 10.89
CA VAL A 63 8.99 -9.42 10.61
C VAL A 63 8.36 -9.66 9.24
N GLN A 64 7.04 -9.47 9.15
CA GLN A 64 6.34 -9.50 7.88
C GLN A 64 6.44 -8.16 7.16
N TYR A 65 6.65 -8.23 5.84
CA TYR A 65 6.67 -7.10 4.93
C TYR A 65 5.63 -7.32 3.84
N GLN A 66 5.11 -6.23 3.30
CA GLN A 66 4.20 -6.25 2.16
C GLN A 66 4.79 -5.42 1.03
N PHE A 67 4.79 -5.99 -0.16
CA PHE A 67 5.07 -5.28 -1.40
C PHE A 67 3.77 -5.08 -2.18
N LYS A 68 3.41 -3.84 -2.49
CA LYS A 68 2.27 -3.45 -3.33
C LYS A 68 2.79 -2.83 -4.63
N ALA A 69 2.46 -3.40 -5.78
CA ALA A 69 2.89 -2.86 -7.07
C ALA A 69 2.18 -1.53 -7.40
N ILE A 70 2.92 -0.56 -7.96
CA ILE A 70 2.37 0.72 -8.44
C ILE A 70 1.65 0.56 -9.77
N ASN A 71 2.25 -0.20 -10.69
CA ASN A 71 1.67 -0.42 -12.00
C ASN A 71 0.70 -1.60 -11.94
N LYS A 72 -0.59 -1.29 -11.86
CA LYS A 72 -1.70 -2.26 -11.86
C LYS A 72 -1.99 -2.78 -13.27
N ASN A 73 -0.97 -3.14 -14.03
CA ASN A 73 -1.07 -3.36 -15.47
C ASN A 73 -2.06 -4.51 -15.79
N PRO A 74 -3.29 -4.22 -16.25
CA PRO A 74 -4.27 -5.22 -16.65
C PRO A 74 -4.04 -5.69 -18.10
N THR A 75 -3.07 -5.10 -18.81
CA THR A 75 -2.80 -5.38 -20.23
C THR A 75 -2.34 -6.81 -20.42
N SER A 76 -1.70 -7.43 -19.41
CA SER A 76 -1.38 -8.86 -19.40
C SER A 76 -2.63 -9.77 -19.29
N LEU A 77 -3.77 -9.23 -18.87
CA LEU A 77 -5.07 -9.93 -18.82
C LEU A 77 -5.90 -9.71 -20.09
N LEU A 78 -5.51 -8.77 -20.96
CA LEU A 78 -6.21 -8.54 -22.22
C LEU A 78 -5.83 -9.63 -23.23
N PRO A 79 -6.80 -10.19 -23.98
CA PRO A 79 -6.53 -11.03 -25.14
C PRO A 79 -5.54 -10.33 -26.08
N THR A 80 -4.64 -11.06 -26.72
CA THR A 80 -3.55 -10.54 -27.55
C THR A 80 -3.98 -9.52 -28.61
N GLY A 81 -5.23 -9.57 -29.07
CA GLY A 81 -5.80 -8.60 -30.03
C GLY A 81 -6.28 -7.27 -29.44
N LEU A 82 -6.36 -7.13 -28.11
CA LEU A 82 -6.81 -5.91 -27.42
C LEU A 82 -5.66 -5.17 -26.71
N GLN A 83 -4.47 -5.77 -26.62
CA GLN A 83 -3.29 -5.23 -25.96
C GLN A 83 -2.74 -3.95 -26.61
N THR A 84 -3.13 -3.65 -27.85
CA THR A 84 -2.65 -2.49 -28.63
C THR A 84 -3.80 -1.61 -29.14
N THR A 85 -4.86 -1.42 -28.34
CA THR A 85 -6.10 -0.72 -28.74
C THR A 85 -6.52 0.37 -27.74
N PHE A 86 -7.62 1.07 -28.02
CA PHE A 86 -8.26 2.08 -27.14
C PHE A 86 -8.48 1.64 -25.68
N ALA A 87 -8.50 0.33 -25.41
CA ALA A 87 -8.53 -0.23 -24.07
C ALA A 87 -7.24 0.04 -23.25
N GLU A 88 -6.08 0.05 -23.91
CA GLU A 88 -4.79 0.41 -23.30
C GLU A 88 -4.78 1.90 -22.92
N ASP A 89 -5.23 2.78 -23.83
CA ASP A 89 -5.35 4.22 -23.58
C ASP A 89 -6.27 4.53 -22.38
N PHE A 90 -7.40 3.82 -22.26
CA PHE A 90 -8.34 3.96 -21.14
C PHE A 90 -7.75 3.46 -19.80
N ILE A 91 -7.02 2.36 -19.83
CA ILE A 91 -6.30 1.82 -18.66
C ILE A 91 -5.20 2.78 -18.22
N GLN A 92 -4.40 3.30 -19.15
CA GLN A 92 -3.36 4.29 -18.85
C GLN A 92 -3.96 5.60 -18.32
N ASP A 93 -5.12 6.02 -18.82
CA ASP A 93 -5.84 7.19 -18.32
C ASP A 93 -6.31 7.00 -16.88
N GLN A 94 -6.93 5.85 -16.57
CA GLN A 94 -7.30 5.43 -15.21
C GLN A 94 -6.08 5.42 -14.26
N LEU A 95 -4.95 4.84 -14.70
CA LEU A 95 -3.72 4.82 -13.89
C LEU A 95 -3.12 6.23 -13.70
N SER A 96 -3.19 7.08 -14.72
CA SER A 96 -2.69 8.46 -14.66
C SER A 96 -3.55 9.39 -13.81
N SER A 97 -4.79 9.00 -13.50
CA SER A 97 -5.70 9.73 -12.63
C SER A 97 -5.28 9.66 -11.15
N ALA A 98 -4.62 8.56 -10.75
CA ALA A 98 -4.06 8.40 -9.42
C ALA A 98 -2.60 8.89 -9.37
N HIS A 99 -2.25 9.58 -8.28
CA HIS A 99 -0.88 10.05 -8.09
C HIS A 99 0.02 8.87 -7.68
N PRO A 100 1.08 8.54 -8.45
CA PRO A 100 1.83 7.31 -8.28
C PRO A 100 2.51 7.24 -6.92
N PHE A 101 2.95 8.38 -6.40
CA PHE A 101 3.71 8.55 -5.15
C PHE A 101 2.87 8.94 -3.94
N SER A 102 1.53 8.80 -3.99
CA SER A 102 0.67 9.15 -2.85
C SER A 102 1.06 8.45 -1.55
N PRO A 103 1.39 7.14 -1.52
CA PRO A 103 1.77 6.47 -0.28
C PRO A 103 3.03 7.07 0.38
N LEU A 104 3.90 7.74 -0.38
CA LEU A 104 5.11 8.35 0.17
C LEU A 104 4.85 9.68 0.91
N VAL A 105 3.73 10.36 0.62
CA VAL A 105 3.39 11.66 1.25
C VAL A 105 2.48 11.50 2.46
N VAL A 106 1.80 10.36 2.61
CA VAL A 106 0.90 10.08 3.74
C VAL A 106 1.63 10.07 5.10
N PRO A 107 2.81 9.43 5.27
CA PRO A 107 3.46 9.31 6.58
C PRO A 107 3.70 10.65 7.30
N PRO A 108 4.30 11.69 6.69
CA PRO A 108 4.50 12.97 7.38
C PRO A 108 3.17 13.68 7.73
N LEU A 109 2.14 13.55 6.89
CA LEU A 109 0.81 14.13 7.17
C LEU A 109 0.13 13.39 8.33
N ALA A 110 0.17 12.06 8.32
CA ALA A 110 -0.37 11.23 9.39
C ALA A 110 0.37 11.48 10.72
N ALA A 111 1.69 11.63 10.69
CA ALA A 111 2.48 12.00 11.85
C ALA A 111 2.04 13.34 12.44
N ALA A 112 1.86 14.37 11.59
CA ALA A 112 1.38 15.69 12.01
C ALA A 112 -0.05 15.65 12.58
N ALA A 113 -0.92 14.83 12.03
CA ALA A 113 -2.29 14.62 12.53
C ALA A 113 -2.35 13.75 13.82
N GLY A 114 -1.24 13.10 14.17
CA GLY A 114 -1.13 12.15 15.27
C GLY A 114 -1.75 10.78 14.97
N VAL A 115 -1.98 10.47 13.70
CA VAL A 115 -2.53 9.21 13.19
C VAL A 115 -1.40 8.18 13.05
N TYR A 116 -1.66 6.93 13.43
CA TYR A 116 -0.71 5.84 13.18
C TYR A 116 -0.59 5.59 11.69
N HIS A 117 0.58 5.20 11.21
CA HIS A 117 0.83 5.02 9.78
C HIS A 117 1.94 4.00 9.55
N VAL A 118 1.97 3.45 8.34
CA VAL A 118 3.11 2.68 7.83
C VAL A 118 4.11 3.62 7.14
N ASN A 119 5.32 3.13 6.89
CA ASN A 119 6.38 3.87 6.21
C ASN A 119 6.77 3.14 4.93
N PRO A 120 6.07 3.37 3.80
CA PRO A 120 6.39 2.74 2.54
C PRO A 120 7.71 3.26 1.96
N LYS A 121 8.44 2.36 1.33
CA LYS A 121 9.65 2.66 0.55
C LYS A 121 9.38 2.28 -0.89
N LEU A 122 9.62 3.22 -1.80
CA LEU A 122 9.59 2.96 -3.23
C LEU A 122 10.76 2.06 -3.62
N VAL A 123 10.46 0.94 -4.27
CA VAL A 123 11.46 -0.05 -4.68
C VAL A 123 11.15 -0.63 -6.06
N TYR A 124 12.20 -1.05 -6.75
CA TYR A 124 12.13 -1.91 -7.94
C TYR A 124 12.45 -3.35 -7.54
N VAL A 125 11.62 -4.32 -7.93
CA VAL A 125 11.88 -5.73 -7.64
C VAL A 125 12.55 -6.38 -8.83
N PRO A 126 13.84 -6.74 -8.76
CA PRO A 126 14.52 -7.39 -9.89
C PRO A 126 13.99 -8.81 -10.11
N TYR A 127 14.09 -9.30 -11.35
CA TYR A 127 13.89 -10.72 -11.64
C TYR A 127 14.92 -11.55 -10.87
N SER A 128 14.47 -12.22 -9.81
CA SER A 128 15.34 -12.97 -8.90
C SER A 128 14.75 -14.34 -8.61
N ARG A 129 15.60 -15.36 -8.57
CA ARG A 129 15.21 -16.73 -8.16
C ARG A 129 14.66 -16.76 -6.72
N LEU A 130 14.98 -15.76 -5.90
CA LEU A 130 14.47 -15.61 -4.53
C LEU A 130 12.95 -15.34 -4.49
N LEU A 131 12.35 -14.91 -5.61
CA LEU A 131 10.90 -14.77 -5.74
C LEU A 131 10.19 -16.12 -5.86
N GLY A 132 10.92 -17.21 -6.14
CA GLY A 132 10.37 -18.54 -6.31
C GLY A 132 9.31 -18.58 -7.40
N THR A 133 8.12 -19.07 -7.05
CA THR A 133 6.98 -19.19 -7.97
C THR A 133 6.39 -17.85 -8.38
N TYR A 134 6.69 -16.74 -7.68
CA TYR A 134 6.11 -15.42 -7.95
C TYR A 134 6.94 -14.55 -8.91
N ILE A 135 7.99 -15.12 -9.51
CA ILE A 135 8.92 -14.38 -10.37
C ILE A 135 8.24 -13.80 -11.61
N SER A 136 7.25 -14.50 -12.18
CA SER A 136 6.51 -14.06 -13.37
C SER A 136 5.61 -12.86 -13.09
N GLU A 137 5.03 -12.79 -11.91
CA GLU A 137 4.06 -11.74 -11.53
C GLU A 137 4.76 -10.51 -10.95
N ILE A 138 5.81 -10.72 -10.13
CA ILE A 138 6.45 -9.66 -9.33
C ILE A 138 7.79 -9.20 -9.90
N GLY A 139 8.51 -10.06 -10.62
CA GLY A 139 9.78 -9.69 -11.23
C GLY A 139 9.61 -8.51 -12.19
N GLY A 140 10.49 -7.51 -12.07
CA GLY A 140 10.46 -6.30 -12.90
C GLY A 140 9.47 -5.24 -12.44
N GLN A 141 8.69 -5.48 -11.37
CA GLN A 141 7.69 -4.53 -10.89
C GLN A 141 8.32 -3.40 -10.07
N ILE A 142 7.73 -2.22 -10.17
CA ILE A 142 7.98 -1.08 -9.28
C ILE A 142 6.81 -0.98 -8.31
N GLY A 143 7.10 -0.78 -7.04
CA GLY A 143 6.07 -0.74 -6.00
C GLY A 143 6.56 -0.19 -4.67
N TYR A 144 5.70 -0.30 -3.67
CA TYR A 144 5.97 0.07 -2.29
C TYR A 144 6.21 -1.16 -1.46
N ILE A 145 7.31 -1.17 -0.72
CA ILE A 145 7.53 -2.12 0.37
C ILE A 145 7.36 -1.41 1.71
N TYR A 146 6.59 -1.99 2.62
CA TYR A 146 6.47 -1.53 4.00
C TYR A 146 6.46 -2.69 4.97
N LYS A 147 6.89 -2.40 6.20
CA LYS A 147 6.76 -3.31 7.33
C LYS A 147 5.28 -3.47 7.66
N ASN A 148 4.76 -4.70 7.64
CA ASN A 148 3.41 -4.97 8.11
C ASN A 148 3.33 -4.62 9.60
N PRO A 149 2.37 -3.80 10.05
CA PRO A 149 2.23 -3.46 11.45
C PRO A 149 2.20 -4.72 12.33
N SER A 150 3.14 -4.80 13.27
CA SER A 150 3.15 -5.82 14.33
C SER A 150 3.21 -5.15 15.70
N LYS A 151 3.16 -5.93 16.78
CA LYS A 151 3.37 -5.40 18.15
C LYS A 151 4.68 -4.61 18.31
N ASP A 152 5.64 -4.84 17.43
CA ASP A 152 6.92 -4.12 17.34
C ASP A 152 6.89 -2.99 16.30
N LEU A 153 5.73 -2.37 16.13
CA LEU A 153 5.56 -1.14 15.36
C LEU A 153 6.58 -0.09 15.83
N ASP A 154 7.25 0.54 14.86
CA ASP A 154 7.98 1.78 15.11
C ASP A 154 6.96 2.89 15.32
N LEU A 155 6.56 3.06 16.58
CA LEU A 155 5.70 4.16 16.97
C LEU A 155 6.54 5.41 17.23
N PRO A 156 6.01 6.61 16.93
CA PRO A 156 6.61 7.86 17.37
C PRO A 156 6.99 7.78 18.85
N LYS A 157 8.20 8.24 19.20
CA LYS A 157 8.72 8.22 20.57
C LYS A 157 7.67 8.77 21.56
N GLY A 158 7.44 8.04 22.66
CA GLY A 158 6.48 8.43 23.71
C GLY A 158 5.06 7.87 23.54
N LYS A 159 4.81 7.01 22.55
CA LYS A 159 3.56 6.23 22.48
C LYS A 159 3.75 4.82 23.05
N ASP A 160 2.74 4.34 23.77
CA ASP A 160 2.70 2.95 24.27
C ASP A 160 2.72 1.96 23.11
N LYS A 161 3.35 0.80 23.33
CA LYS A 161 3.28 -0.32 22.39
C LYS A 161 1.94 -1.04 22.52
N PRO A 162 1.30 -1.46 21.41
CA PRO A 162 0.08 -2.23 21.49
C PRO A 162 0.35 -3.66 21.96
N ASP A 163 -0.63 -4.27 22.62
CA ASP A 163 -0.57 -5.67 23.05
C ASP A 163 -0.57 -6.61 21.85
N ARG A 164 -1.37 -6.27 20.83
CA ARG A 164 -1.48 -6.96 19.55
C ARG A 164 -1.99 -6.03 18.47
N ILE A 165 -1.81 -6.45 17.23
CA ILE A 165 -2.41 -5.82 16.06
C ILE A 165 -3.30 -6.83 15.39
N ILE A 166 -4.53 -6.41 15.07
CA ILE A 166 -5.56 -7.26 14.50
C ILE A 166 -6.10 -6.64 13.21
N ASN A 167 -6.70 -7.46 12.35
CA ASN A 167 -7.44 -6.98 11.18
C ASN A 167 -8.87 -6.54 11.56
N THR A 168 -9.60 -5.96 10.61
CA THR A 168 -10.95 -5.45 10.85
C THR A 168 -11.96 -6.56 11.18
N GLU A 169 -11.82 -7.75 10.59
CA GLU A 169 -12.69 -8.90 10.90
C GLU A 169 -12.52 -9.35 12.36
N GLU A 170 -11.27 -9.45 12.82
CA GLU A 170 -10.91 -9.76 14.21
C GLU A 170 -11.39 -8.67 15.16
N LEU A 171 -11.29 -7.39 14.78
CA LEU A 171 -11.84 -6.29 15.57
C LEU A 171 -13.33 -6.50 15.82
N TYR A 172 -14.11 -6.80 14.78
CA TYR A 172 -15.54 -7.04 14.95
C TYR A 172 -15.83 -8.23 15.86
N LYS A 173 -15.03 -9.31 15.79
CA LYS A 173 -15.14 -10.46 16.71
C LYS A 173 -14.88 -10.03 18.15
N GLU A 174 -13.84 -9.24 18.40
CA GLU A 174 -13.48 -8.77 19.73
C GLU A 174 -14.51 -7.77 20.31
N LEU A 175 -15.06 -6.88 19.49
CA LEU A 175 -16.12 -5.95 19.90
C LEU A 175 -17.43 -6.69 20.24
N LYS A 176 -17.76 -7.77 19.51
CA LYS A 176 -18.93 -8.62 19.82
C LYS A 176 -18.74 -9.47 21.07
N LYS A 177 -17.49 -9.85 21.38
CA LYS A 177 -17.15 -10.73 22.49
C LYS A 177 -17.26 -10.04 23.85
N ASP A 178 -16.93 -8.76 23.93
CA ASP A 178 -16.95 -7.98 25.17
C ASP A 178 -17.38 -6.54 24.89
N ASN A 179 -18.49 -6.10 25.49
CA ASN A 179 -19.05 -4.76 25.30
C ASN A 179 -18.18 -3.64 25.91
N HIS A 180 -17.17 -3.97 26.72
CA HIS A 180 -16.20 -2.99 27.21
C HIS A 180 -15.10 -2.69 26.20
N ASN A 181 -14.89 -3.58 25.22
CA ASN A 181 -13.99 -3.33 24.11
C ASN A 181 -14.54 -2.18 23.27
N ARG A 182 -13.67 -1.26 22.87
CA ARG A 182 -14.09 -0.09 22.08
C ARG A 182 -13.02 0.37 21.12
N VAL A 183 -13.46 0.95 20.01
CA VAL A 183 -12.59 1.71 19.12
C VAL A 183 -12.35 3.09 19.73
N ASP A 184 -11.12 3.58 19.64
CA ASP A 184 -10.82 4.98 19.87
C ASP A 184 -11.43 5.82 18.72
N GLN A 185 -12.68 6.23 18.93
CA GLN A 185 -13.47 6.97 17.95
C GLN A 185 -12.79 8.28 17.52
N LYS A 186 -12.06 8.94 18.43
CA LYS A 186 -11.37 10.19 18.13
C LYS A 186 -10.18 9.94 17.20
N SER A 187 -9.39 8.90 17.48
CA SER A 187 -8.28 8.50 16.60
C SER A 187 -8.78 8.03 15.23
N PHE A 188 -9.92 7.33 15.18
CA PHE A 188 -10.55 6.92 13.93
C PHE A 188 -11.10 8.08 13.12
N LEU A 189 -11.79 9.03 13.76
CA LEU A 189 -12.24 10.24 13.08
C LEU A 189 -11.08 11.03 12.47
N LYS A 190 -9.95 11.15 13.19
CA LYS A 190 -8.75 11.81 12.65
C LYS A 190 -8.22 11.12 11.39
N ALA A 191 -8.14 9.80 11.41
CA ALA A 191 -7.70 9.04 10.24
C ALA A 191 -8.63 9.26 9.05
N ARG A 192 -9.95 9.17 9.26
CA ARG A 192 -10.95 9.41 8.21
C ARG A 192 -10.96 10.84 7.68
N LEU A 193 -10.74 11.83 8.55
CA LEU A 193 -10.58 13.23 8.12
C LEU A 193 -9.31 13.44 7.30
N LEU A 194 -8.22 12.74 7.62
CA LEU A 194 -7.01 12.76 6.81
C LEU A 194 -7.27 12.16 5.43
N ASP A 195 -7.95 11.01 5.36
CA ASP A 195 -8.35 10.38 4.10
C ASP A 195 -9.16 11.36 3.22
N LEU A 196 -10.11 12.09 3.83
CA LEU A 196 -10.89 13.12 3.13
C LEU A 196 -10.02 14.28 2.60
N ILE A 197 -9.02 14.72 3.38
CA ILE A 197 -8.12 15.82 2.99
C ILE A 197 -7.23 15.40 1.81
N ILE A 198 -6.73 14.17 1.81
CA ILE A 198 -5.86 13.66 0.74
C ILE A 198 -6.67 13.10 -0.45
N GLY A 199 -8.01 13.13 -0.37
CA GLY A 199 -8.90 12.64 -1.42
C GLY A 199 -8.86 11.12 -1.59
N ASP A 200 -8.60 10.38 -0.51
CA ASP A 200 -8.60 8.92 -0.53
C ASP A 200 -9.98 8.35 -0.21
N TRP A 201 -10.68 7.97 -1.27
CA TRP A 201 -12.05 7.46 -1.21
C TRP A 201 -12.12 5.92 -1.24
N ASP A 202 -11.01 5.22 -1.50
CA ASP A 202 -10.97 3.76 -1.70
C ASP A 202 -10.37 3.02 -0.50
N ASN A 203 -11.03 3.14 0.64
CA ASN A 203 -10.60 2.56 1.90
C ASN A 203 -11.53 1.42 2.32
N GLY A 204 -11.30 0.23 1.75
CA GLY A 204 -11.96 -1.00 2.16
C GLY A 204 -11.48 -1.51 3.53
N GLU A 205 -12.20 -2.48 4.12
CA GLU A 205 -11.88 -3.02 5.46
C GLU A 205 -10.47 -3.65 5.56
N SER A 206 -9.91 -4.10 4.44
CA SER A 206 -8.56 -4.66 4.31
C SER A 206 -7.45 -3.63 4.44
N GLU A 207 -7.74 -2.34 4.23
CA GLU A 207 -6.78 -1.24 4.33
C GLU A 207 -6.58 -0.75 5.77
N TRP A 208 -7.18 -1.43 6.75
CA TRP A 208 -7.07 -1.08 8.16
C TRP A 208 -6.47 -2.21 8.99
N LYS A 209 -5.55 -1.83 9.85
CA LYS A 209 -5.13 -2.62 11.02
C LYS A 209 -5.52 -1.88 12.30
N TRP A 210 -5.60 -2.63 13.39
CA TRP A 210 -6.06 -2.09 14.67
C TRP A 210 -5.09 -2.48 15.78
N ALA A 211 -4.46 -1.46 16.37
CA ALA A 211 -3.60 -1.60 17.54
C ALA A 211 -4.46 -1.71 18.80
N ALA A 212 -4.36 -2.84 19.49
CA ALA A 212 -5.08 -3.09 20.74
C ALA A 212 -4.26 -2.61 21.94
N PHE A 213 -4.90 -1.86 22.84
CA PHE A 213 -4.32 -1.39 24.10
C PHE A 213 -5.20 -1.80 25.26
N LYS A 214 -4.67 -2.57 26.20
CA LYS A 214 -5.37 -2.98 27.41
C LYS A 214 -5.56 -1.78 28.34
N ASN A 215 -6.79 -1.57 28.78
CA ASN A 215 -7.18 -0.54 29.73
C ASN A 215 -8.25 -1.11 30.67
N GLY A 216 -7.91 -1.27 31.95
CA GLY A 216 -8.87 -1.67 32.98
C GLY A 216 -9.57 -3.02 32.75
N GLY A 217 -8.92 -3.95 32.05
CA GLY A 217 -9.48 -5.27 31.73
C GLY A 217 -10.08 -5.40 30.33
N ALA A 218 -10.37 -4.29 29.64
CA ALA A 218 -10.86 -4.26 28.26
C ALA A 218 -9.79 -3.73 27.29
N HIS A 219 -10.05 -3.81 25.98
CA HIS A 219 -9.16 -3.26 24.96
C HIS A 219 -9.74 -1.99 24.31
N VAL A 220 -8.87 -1.01 24.13
CA VAL A 220 -9.10 0.15 23.25
C VAL A 220 -8.33 -0.07 21.96
N TYR A 221 -9.05 -0.04 20.84
CA TYR A 221 -8.48 -0.27 19.51
C TYR A 221 -8.23 1.05 18.79
N LYS A 222 -6.99 1.29 18.38
CA LYS A 222 -6.59 2.47 17.60
C LYS A 222 -6.32 2.06 16.15
N PRO A 223 -6.80 2.83 15.17
CA PRO A 223 -6.64 2.48 13.76
C PRO A 223 -5.22 2.76 13.26
N ILE A 224 -4.81 1.93 12.31
CA ILE A 224 -3.59 2.06 11.52
C ILE A 224 -4.01 1.88 10.05
N PRO A 225 -4.19 2.97 9.30
CA PRO A 225 -4.37 2.92 7.85
C PRO A 225 -3.14 2.30 7.16
N LEU A 226 -3.36 1.54 6.09
CA LEU A 226 -2.34 0.90 5.25
C LEU A 226 -2.20 1.52 3.85
N ASN A 227 -2.87 2.64 3.62
CA ASN A 227 -2.84 3.45 2.40
C ASN A 227 -1.56 4.31 2.27
#